data_AF-A0A1M5MQZ2-F1
#
_entry.id   AF-A0A1M5MQZ2-F1
#
_cell.length_a   1.000
_cell.length_b   1.000
_cell.length_c   1.000
_cell.angle_alpha   90.00
_cell.angle_beta   90.00
_cell.angle_gamma   90.00
#
_symmetry.space_group_name_H-M   'P 1'
#
loop_
_entity.id
_entity.type
_entity.pdbx_description
1 polymer ?
#
loop_
_entity_poly.entity_id
_entity_poly.type
_entity_poly.pdbx_seq_one_letter_code
_entity_poly.pdbx_strand_id
1 'polypeptide(L)'
;MAGDWIKFELITLDKPEVCQIADAADIDCDAVVGKLLRVWGWFDQQTADGNAPSVSKRLLDRMVGVTGFCEHMKLVGWMVEADGVISLPNFDRHNGKTAKNRLLTAKRVAAHKAANGKGNGNGNAANVSDALPKEDVEKSKEQHNTQRAEGDFAVDPNAPIEMTLNWVPDPDLLKNYALRMAMPVDLFTHDAIGAFVCHYAASGRVETQAAWVSLLTKWIKRDAAQATGKVTPLRRASGPEANFDDTGWLEGKQ
;
A
#
# COMPACT_ATOMS: atom_id res chain seq x y z
N MET A 1 15.51 3.02 -11.38
CA MET A 1 14.59 3.39 -10.28
C MET A 1 13.21 3.55 -10.88
N ALA A 2 12.16 3.00 -10.27
CA ALA A 2 10.79 3.26 -10.71
C ALA A 2 10.46 4.74 -10.51
N GLY A 3 9.76 5.36 -11.46
CA GLY A 3 9.31 6.76 -11.36
C GLY A 3 8.23 6.95 -10.30
N ASP A 4 7.82 8.19 -10.08
CA ASP A 4 6.73 8.52 -9.15
C ASP A 4 5.40 7.92 -9.64
N TRP A 5 4.62 7.39 -8.71
CA TRP A 5 3.35 6.73 -8.99
C TRP A 5 2.24 7.23 -8.07
N ILE A 6 1.05 7.40 -8.62
CA ILE A 6 -0.17 7.78 -7.91
C ILE A 6 -1.11 6.58 -7.85
N LYS A 7 -1.83 6.41 -6.73
CA LYS A 7 -2.87 5.37 -6.61
C LYS A 7 -4.12 5.86 -7.32
N PHE A 8 -4.65 5.07 -8.24
CA PHE A 8 -5.88 5.42 -8.97
C PHE A 8 -6.97 4.38 -8.73
N GLU A 9 -8.19 4.85 -8.49
CA GLU A 9 -9.38 4.01 -8.30
C GLU A 9 -10.08 3.84 -9.64
N LEU A 10 -10.11 2.61 -10.17
CA LEU A 10 -10.66 2.29 -11.51
C LEU A 10 -12.10 2.78 -11.71
N ILE A 11 -12.96 2.64 -10.70
CA ILE A 11 -14.37 3.09 -10.78
C ILE A 11 -14.52 4.61 -10.94
N THR A 12 -13.43 5.38 -10.81
CA THR A 12 -13.46 6.83 -11.02
C THR A 12 -13.79 7.20 -12.46
N LEU A 13 -13.48 6.33 -13.43
CA LEU A 13 -13.87 6.51 -14.84
C LEU A 13 -15.39 6.66 -15.01
N ASP A 14 -16.16 5.92 -14.21
CA ASP A 14 -17.62 5.82 -14.32
C ASP A 14 -18.37 6.70 -13.30
N LYS A 15 -17.65 7.54 -12.56
CA LYS A 15 -18.25 8.40 -11.54
C LYS A 15 -19.07 9.52 -12.21
N PRO A 16 -20.28 9.83 -11.71
CA PRO A 16 -21.11 10.91 -12.25
C PRO A 16 -20.40 12.26 -12.19
N GLU A 17 -19.49 12.46 -11.24
CA GLU A 17 -18.64 13.64 -11.14
C GLU A 17 -17.73 13.82 -12.37
N VAL A 18 -17.22 12.74 -12.98
CA VAL A 18 -16.43 12.84 -14.23
C VAL A 18 -17.31 13.32 -15.37
N CYS A 19 -18.51 12.75 -15.50
CA CYS A 19 -19.46 13.16 -16.53
C CYS A 19 -19.87 14.64 -16.36
N GLN A 20 -20.11 15.08 -15.13
CA GLN A 20 -20.44 16.48 -14.86
C GLN A 20 -19.31 17.45 -15.23
N ILE A 21 -18.06 17.08 -14.97
CA ILE A 21 -16.90 17.89 -15.40
C ILE A 21 -16.77 17.85 -16.92
N ALA A 22 -16.99 16.70 -17.56
CA ALA A 22 -16.94 16.53 -19.01
C ALA A 22 -17.96 17.45 -19.70
N ASP A 23 -19.21 17.44 -19.24
CA ASP A 23 -20.29 18.28 -19.75
C ASP A 23 -19.99 19.77 -19.54
N ALA A 24 -19.48 20.14 -18.37
CA ALA A 24 -19.21 21.55 -18.05
C ALA A 24 -17.98 22.11 -18.78
N ALA A 25 -16.96 21.26 -19.01
CA ALA A 25 -15.73 21.65 -19.68
C ALA A 25 -15.74 21.39 -21.19
N ASP A 26 -16.82 20.80 -21.74
CA ASP A 26 -16.98 20.42 -23.15
C ASP A 26 -15.83 19.56 -23.67
N ILE A 27 -15.49 18.51 -22.91
CA ILE A 27 -14.42 17.57 -23.23
C ILE A 27 -14.85 16.13 -22.95
N ASP A 28 -14.19 15.18 -23.60
CA ASP A 28 -14.42 13.75 -23.40
C ASP A 28 -14.12 13.27 -21.96
N CYS A 29 -14.90 12.32 -21.45
CA CYS A 29 -14.76 11.76 -20.10
C CYS A 29 -13.37 11.15 -19.84
N ASP A 30 -12.77 10.47 -20.81
CA ASP A 30 -11.42 9.91 -20.67
C ASP A 30 -10.38 11.03 -20.62
N ALA A 31 -10.61 12.11 -21.36
CA ALA A 31 -9.77 13.30 -21.32
C ALA A 31 -9.85 14.01 -19.94
N VAL A 32 -11.02 14.04 -19.30
CA VAL A 32 -11.19 14.55 -17.93
C VAL A 32 -10.31 13.77 -16.97
N VAL A 33 -10.30 12.44 -17.03
CA VAL A 33 -9.50 11.59 -16.14
C VAL A 33 -8.01 11.90 -16.25
N GLY A 34 -7.49 12.03 -17.47
CA GLY A 34 -6.09 12.41 -17.68
C GLY A 34 -5.75 13.78 -17.07
N LYS A 35 -6.68 14.74 -17.13
CA LYS A 35 -6.52 16.07 -16.54
C LYS A 35 -6.56 16.02 -15.00
N LEU A 36 -7.47 15.24 -14.42
CA LEU A 36 -7.55 15.01 -12.98
C LEU A 36 -6.26 14.39 -12.45
N LEU A 37 -5.74 13.36 -13.11
CA LEU A 37 -4.46 12.73 -12.76
C LEU A 37 -3.30 13.74 -12.77
N ARG A 38 -3.31 14.69 -13.71
CA ARG A 38 -2.31 15.76 -13.75
C ARG A 38 -2.45 16.76 -12.60
N VAL A 39 -3.68 17.14 -12.21
CA VAL A 39 -3.91 17.97 -11.01
C VAL A 39 -3.50 17.23 -9.75
N TRP A 40 -3.97 16.00 -9.56
CA TRP A 40 -3.66 15.21 -8.37
C TRP A 40 -2.18 14.91 -8.25
N GLY A 41 -1.51 14.55 -9.35
CA GLY A 41 -0.06 14.37 -9.36
C GLY A 41 0.71 15.64 -9.02
N TRP A 42 0.21 16.82 -9.42
CA TRP A 42 0.78 18.09 -8.99
C TRP A 42 0.63 18.29 -7.48
N PHE A 43 -0.56 18.08 -6.91
CA PHE A 43 -0.75 18.19 -5.47
C PHE A 43 0.11 17.18 -4.72
N ASP A 44 0.17 15.94 -5.19
CA ASP A 44 0.97 14.85 -4.62
C ASP A 44 2.48 15.17 -4.55
N GLN A 45 2.99 15.94 -5.51
CA GLN A 45 4.39 16.36 -5.54
C GLN A 45 4.66 17.65 -4.75
N GLN A 46 3.71 18.58 -4.75
CA GLN A 46 3.91 19.92 -4.20
C GLN A 46 3.44 20.07 -2.76
N THR A 47 2.48 19.28 -2.32
CA THR A 47 1.86 19.37 -0.99
C THR A 47 2.06 18.07 -0.20
N ALA A 48 1.99 18.17 1.13
CA ALA A 48 2.09 16.99 2.01
C ALA A 48 0.71 16.54 2.50
N ASP A 49 -0.23 17.47 2.56
CA ASP A 49 -1.54 17.42 3.18
C ASP A 49 -2.67 17.79 2.19
N GLY A 50 -2.36 17.91 0.90
CA GLY A 50 -3.34 18.33 -0.10
C GLY A 50 -3.64 19.81 -0.08
N ASN A 51 -2.90 20.60 0.72
CA ASN A 51 -3.11 22.02 0.89
C ASN A 51 -2.09 22.84 0.09
N ALA A 52 -2.57 23.74 -0.77
CA ALA A 52 -1.74 24.53 -1.66
C ALA A 52 -1.86 26.04 -1.35
N PRO A 53 -1.19 26.54 -0.28
CA PRO A 53 -1.16 27.98 -0.02
C PRO A 53 -0.47 28.69 -1.18
N SER A 54 -1.08 29.77 -1.68
CA SER A 54 -0.57 30.64 -2.74
C SER A 54 -0.61 30.10 -4.18
N VAL A 55 -1.23 28.94 -4.44
CA VAL A 55 -1.42 28.46 -5.82
C VAL A 55 -2.69 29.01 -6.42
N SER A 56 -2.56 29.67 -7.58
CA SER A 56 -3.70 30.19 -8.31
C SER A 56 -4.37 29.09 -9.14
N LYS A 57 -5.71 29.05 -9.17
CA LYS A 57 -6.51 28.20 -10.07
C LYS A 57 -6.05 28.32 -11.52
N ARG A 58 -5.69 29.52 -11.94
CA ARG A 58 -5.18 29.82 -13.29
C ARG A 58 -3.89 29.08 -13.64
N LEU A 59 -3.03 28.80 -12.66
CA LEU A 59 -1.82 27.99 -12.86
C LEU A 59 -2.20 26.53 -13.14
N LEU A 60 -3.12 25.98 -12.36
CA LEU A 60 -3.59 24.60 -12.51
C LEU A 60 -4.36 24.41 -13.82
N ASP A 61 -5.25 25.34 -14.16
CA ASP A 61 -5.99 25.36 -15.44
C ASP A 61 -5.04 25.38 -16.65
N ARG A 62 -3.98 26.21 -16.59
CA ARG A 62 -2.94 26.25 -17.62
C ARG A 62 -2.19 24.93 -17.73
N MET A 63 -1.90 24.28 -16.59
CA MET A 63 -1.20 23.00 -16.55
C MET A 63 -2.01 21.86 -17.20
N VAL A 64 -3.32 21.83 -17.02
CA VAL A 64 -4.21 20.83 -17.65
C VAL A 64 -4.66 21.21 -19.06
N GLY A 65 -4.45 22.47 -19.45
CA GLY A 65 -4.83 23.00 -20.76
C GLY A 65 -6.33 23.24 -20.92
N VAL A 66 -7.07 23.41 -19.82
CA VAL A 66 -8.52 23.68 -19.81
C VAL A 66 -8.81 24.81 -18.86
N THR A 67 -9.33 25.92 -19.40
CA THR A 67 -9.70 27.10 -18.63
C THR A 67 -10.92 26.78 -17.76
N GLY A 68 -10.87 27.14 -16.48
CA GLY A 68 -11.99 26.92 -15.54
C GLY A 68 -12.09 25.48 -15.03
N PHE A 69 -11.14 24.60 -15.34
CA PHE A 69 -11.15 23.20 -14.89
C PHE A 69 -11.23 23.09 -13.36
N CYS A 70 -10.51 23.96 -12.64
CA CYS A 70 -10.58 24.00 -11.18
C CYS A 70 -11.97 24.40 -10.65
N GLU A 71 -12.72 25.25 -11.36
CA GLU A 71 -14.10 25.59 -10.97
C GLU A 71 -15.02 24.38 -11.17
N HIS A 72 -14.87 23.63 -12.26
CA HIS A 72 -15.61 22.38 -12.47
C HIS A 72 -15.30 21.34 -11.39
N MET A 73 -14.03 21.20 -10.98
CA MET A 73 -13.65 20.35 -9.84
C MET A 73 -14.29 20.81 -8.52
N LYS A 74 -14.47 22.12 -8.32
CA LYS A 74 -15.15 22.66 -7.14
C LYS A 74 -16.64 22.34 -7.15
N LEU A 75 -17.30 22.42 -8.31
CA LEU A 75 -18.73 22.12 -8.45
C LEU A 75 -19.05 20.68 -8.03
N VAL A 76 -18.19 19.72 -8.36
CA VAL A 76 -18.37 18.31 -7.98
C VAL A 76 -17.79 17.96 -6.61
N GLY A 77 -17.30 18.95 -5.85
CA GLY A 77 -16.75 18.74 -4.51
C GLY A 77 -15.39 18.03 -4.49
N TRP A 78 -14.66 18.02 -5.59
CA TRP A 78 -13.30 17.43 -5.66
C TRP A 78 -12.19 18.44 -5.38
N MET A 79 -12.54 19.72 -5.33
CA MET A 79 -11.66 20.80 -4.93
C MET A 79 -12.44 21.76 -4.03
N VAL A 80 -11.78 22.32 -3.02
CA VAL A 80 -12.33 23.37 -2.16
C VAL A 80 -11.38 24.56 -2.17
N GLU A 81 -11.96 25.75 -2.11
CA GLU A 81 -11.22 26.99 -1.98
C GLU A 81 -11.77 27.72 -0.74
N ALA A 82 -10.94 27.86 0.28
CA ALA A 82 -11.27 28.59 1.50
C ALA A 82 -10.15 29.58 1.80
N ASP A 83 -10.48 30.83 2.08
CA ASP A 83 -9.52 31.88 2.44
C ASP A 83 -8.34 32.04 1.47
N GLY A 84 -8.57 31.84 0.16
CA GLY A 84 -7.55 31.92 -0.88
C GLY A 84 -6.62 30.70 -0.95
N VAL A 85 -6.97 29.63 -0.26
CA VAL A 85 -6.22 28.38 -0.19
C VAL A 85 -6.99 27.27 -0.90
N ILE A 86 -6.34 26.57 -1.81
CA ILE A 86 -6.93 25.45 -2.57
C ILE A 86 -6.58 24.13 -1.88
N SER A 87 -7.59 23.31 -1.62
CA SER A 87 -7.44 21.99 -1.00
C SER A 87 -8.27 20.92 -1.71
N LEU A 88 -7.90 19.66 -1.51
CA LEU A 88 -8.64 18.50 -2.02
C LEU A 88 -9.32 17.78 -0.83
N PRO A 89 -10.66 17.85 -0.68
CA PRO A 89 -11.38 17.42 0.54
C PRO A 89 -11.34 15.92 0.83
N ASN A 90 -10.78 15.09 -0.06
CA ASN A 90 -10.51 13.66 0.16
C ASN A 90 -9.11 13.29 -0.34
N PHE A 91 -8.13 14.13 -0.05
CA PHE A 91 -6.76 13.98 -0.54
C PHE A 91 -6.19 12.58 -0.30
N ASP A 92 -6.36 12.02 0.90
CA ASP A 92 -5.84 10.68 1.23
C ASP A 92 -6.46 9.55 0.41
N ARG A 93 -7.72 9.70 -0.02
CA ARG A 93 -8.43 8.69 -0.82
C ARG A 93 -7.76 8.49 -2.18
N HIS A 94 -7.23 9.57 -2.75
CA HIS A 94 -6.62 9.60 -4.08
C HIS A 94 -5.08 9.67 -4.03
N ASN A 95 -4.50 10.27 -3.01
CA ASN A 95 -3.06 10.58 -2.92
C ASN A 95 -2.31 9.96 -1.72
N GLY A 96 -2.94 9.16 -0.84
CA GLY A 96 -2.28 8.33 0.19
C GLY A 96 -0.94 8.85 0.77
N LYS A 97 0.09 7.99 0.91
CA LYS A 97 1.46 8.47 1.19
C LYS A 97 1.97 9.21 -0.05
N THR A 98 2.03 10.54 -0.01
CA THR A 98 2.32 11.33 -1.21
C THR A 98 3.70 11.08 -1.82
N ALA A 99 3.89 11.34 -3.11
CA ALA A 99 5.22 11.30 -3.74
C ALA A 99 6.21 12.23 -3.04
N LYS A 100 5.77 13.40 -2.57
CA LYS A 100 6.60 14.31 -1.78
C LYS A 100 7.17 13.64 -0.52
N ASN A 101 6.31 12.94 0.24
CA ASN A 101 6.73 12.22 1.43
C ASN A 101 7.68 11.07 1.08
N ARG A 102 7.37 10.29 0.04
CA ARG A 102 8.24 9.20 -0.44
C ARG A 102 9.61 9.71 -0.88
N LEU A 103 9.66 10.84 -1.59
CA LEU A 103 10.89 11.46 -2.04
C LEU A 103 11.75 11.96 -0.87
N LEU A 104 11.13 12.59 0.14
CA LEU A 104 11.85 13.06 1.33
C LEU A 104 12.40 11.88 2.14
N THR A 105 11.63 10.81 2.31
CA THR A 105 12.11 9.58 2.94
C THR A 105 13.27 8.97 2.16
N ALA A 106 13.17 8.87 0.83
CA ALA A 106 14.24 8.35 -0.02
C ALA A 106 15.52 9.19 0.09
N LYS A 107 15.42 10.52 0.08
CA LYS A 107 16.55 11.44 0.31
C LYS A 107 17.18 11.22 1.69
N ARG A 108 16.37 11.08 2.74
CA ARG A 108 16.84 10.82 4.11
C ARG A 108 17.58 9.48 4.20
N VAL A 109 17.02 8.42 3.62
CA VAL A 109 17.65 7.09 3.58
C VAL A 109 18.96 7.12 2.79
N ALA A 110 19.00 7.81 1.65
CA ALA A 110 20.21 7.97 0.86
C ALA A 110 21.31 8.72 1.63
N ALA A 111 20.96 9.82 2.31
CA ALA A 111 21.89 10.58 3.14
C ALA A 111 22.42 9.74 4.32
N HIS A 112 21.55 8.98 5.00
CA HIS A 112 21.94 8.09 6.08
C HIS A 112 22.90 6.99 5.61
N LYS A 113 22.62 6.37 4.46
CA LYS A 113 23.52 5.38 3.84
C LYS A 113 24.87 5.99 3.46
N ALA A 114 24.88 7.22 2.92
CA ALA A 114 26.11 7.91 2.55
C ALA A 114 26.95 8.30 3.78
N ALA A 115 26.32 8.68 4.90
CA ALA A 115 27.00 9.01 6.15
C ALA A 115 27.65 7.76 6.79
N ASN A 116 26.96 6.61 6.77
CA ASN A 116 27.47 5.37 7.34
C ASN A 116 28.41 4.60 6.39
N GLY A 117 28.55 5.01 5.13
CA GLY A 117 29.41 4.37 4.13
C GLY A 117 30.93 4.56 4.34
N LYS A 118 31.36 5.38 5.30
CA LYS A 118 32.80 5.62 5.60
C LYS A 118 33.38 4.76 6.73
N GLY A 119 32.60 3.82 7.30
CA GLY A 119 33.00 3.02 8.47
C GLY A 119 33.51 1.60 8.21
N ASN A 120 33.39 1.04 7.00
CA ASN A 120 33.69 -0.39 6.76
C ASN A 120 35.12 -0.65 6.26
N GLY A 121 36.09 0.13 6.72
CA GLY A 121 37.48 0.06 6.28
C GLY A 121 38.40 -0.88 7.07
N ASN A 122 38.12 -1.19 8.34
CA ASN A 122 39.02 -2.05 9.12
C ASN A 122 38.36 -2.56 10.41
N GLY A 123 38.13 -3.87 10.52
CA GLY A 123 37.58 -4.47 11.73
C GLY A 123 37.25 -5.95 11.60
N ASN A 124 38.26 -6.79 11.35
CA ASN A 124 38.14 -8.22 11.65
C ASN A 124 38.33 -8.39 13.16
N ALA A 125 37.24 -8.27 13.94
CA ALA A 125 37.23 -8.61 15.36
C ALA A 125 36.53 -9.96 15.54
N ALA A 126 37.30 -10.96 15.96
CA ALA A 126 36.82 -12.29 16.29
C ALA A 126 36.12 -12.29 17.66
N ASN A 127 34.89 -11.78 17.72
CA ASN A 127 33.88 -12.13 18.72
C ASN A 127 32.52 -11.58 18.30
N VAL A 128 31.67 -12.40 17.69
CA VAL A 128 30.28 -12.04 17.36
C VAL A 128 29.36 -12.59 18.44
N SER A 129 28.97 -11.72 19.37
CA SER A 129 27.78 -11.90 20.21
C SER A 129 26.74 -10.90 19.72
N ASP A 130 25.63 -11.43 19.18
CA ASP A 130 24.60 -10.69 18.46
C ASP A 130 23.98 -9.56 19.29
N ALA A 131 23.95 -8.37 18.69
CA ALA A 131 23.43 -7.15 19.28
C ALA A 131 21.91 -7.04 19.12
N LEU A 132 21.24 -6.72 20.22
CA LEU A 132 19.84 -6.28 20.31
C LEU A 132 19.53 -5.12 19.34
N PRO A 133 18.36 -5.12 18.68
CA PRO A 133 17.79 -3.90 18.11
C PRO A 133 17.00 -3.14 19.18
N LYS A 134 17.44 -1.89 19.45
CA LYS A 134 16.64 -0.87 20.13
C LYS A 134 15.67 -0.25 19.13
N GLU A 135 14.45 -0.05 19.61
CA GLU A 135 13.35 0.69 19.00
C GLU A 135 13.72 2.17 18.76
N ASP A 136 13.25 2.74 17.64
CA ASP A 136 13.00 4.17 17.47
C ASP A 136 11.58 4.32 16.90
N VAL A 137 10.63 4.58 17.79
CA VAL A 137 9.26 4.97 17.48
C VAL A 137 9.24 6.47 17.18
N GLU A 138 8.63 6.83 16.05
CA GLU A 138 8.21 8.20 15.76
C GLU A 138 7.36 8.75 16.91
N LYS A 139 7.62 9.97 17.36
CA LYS A 139 6.53 10.82 17.85
C LYS A 139 6.87 12.31 17.73
N SER A 140 6.07 12.94 16.89
CA SER A 140 5.40 14.23 17.10
C SER A 140 5.65 14.88 18.46
N LYS A 141 6.03 16.15 18.42
CA LYS A 141 5.76 17.16 19.46
C LYS A 141 4.31 16.93 19.97
N GLU A 142 4.01 16.85 21.26
CA GLU A 142 4.25 17.85 22.30
C GLU A 142 4.43 17.22 23.70
N GLN A 143 5.13 17.97 24.56
CA GLN A 143 5.47 17.73 25.97
C GLN A 143 4.20 17.88 26.83
N HIS A 144 3.98 17.17 27.95
CA HIS A 144 4.64 17.42 29.24
C HIS A 144 4.15 16.40 30.31
N ASN A 145 5.08 15.89 31.11
CA ASN A 145 5.00 15.45 32.53
C ASN A 145 3.77 14.59 32.97
N THR A 146 3.91 13.39 33.54
CA THR A 146 4.49 13.14 34.87
C THR A 146 4.63 11.62 35.09
N GLN A 147 5.66 11.23 35.82
CA GLN A 147 5.98 9.87 36.29
C GLN A 147 4.79 9.13 36.90
N ARG A 148 4.60 7.83 36.58
CA ARG A 148 4.57 6.68 37.52
C ARG A 148 3.84 5.45 36.98
N ALA A 149 4.36 4.31 37.45
CA ALA A 149 3.73 3.03 37.70
C ALA A 149 3.49 2.08 36.51
N GLU A 150 4.27 1.01 36.54
CA GLU A 150 3.94 -0.31 35.99
C GLU A 150 2.51 -0.69 36.41
N GLY A 151 1.65 -0.95 35.43
CA GLY A 151 0.27 -1.38 35.64
C GLY A 151 -0.45 -1.50 34.30
N ASP A 152 -0.76 -2.74 33.93
CA ASP A 152 -1.73 -3.16 32.91
C ASP A 152 -2.21 -2.08 31.95
N PHE A 153 -1.48 -1.91 30.83
CA PHE A 153 -2.01 -1.17 29.69
C PHE A 153 -3.15 -2.01 29.11
N ALA A 154 -4.39 -1.66 29.43
CA ALA A 154 -5.55 -2.06 28.66
C ALA A 154 -5.36 -1.52 27.24
N VAL A 155 -4.78 -2.34 26.37
CA VAL A 155 -4.62 -2.08 24.94
C VAL A 155 -6.02 -1.88 24.38
N ASP A 156 -6.28 -0.70 23.81
CA ASP A 156 -7.55 -0.42 23.12
C ASP A 156 -7.80 -1.53 22.09
N PRO A 157 -8.88 -2.32 22.21
CA PRO A 157 -9.17 -3.45 21.31
C PRO A 157 -9.28 -3.05 19.83
N ASN A 158 -9.52 -1.77 19.56
CA ASN A 158 -9.68 -1.22 18.23
C ASN A 158 -8.45 -0.47 17.72
N ALA A 159 -7.35 -0.42 18.47
CA ALA A 159 -6.11 0.16 17.99
C ALA A 159 -5.63 -0.58 16.73
N PRO A 160 -5.20 0.14 15.67
CA PRO A 160 -4.54 -0.48 14.53
C PRO A 160 -3.20 -1.10 14.97
N ILE A 161 -3.02 -2.39 14.66
CA ILE A 161 -1.85 -3.19 15.00
C ILE A 161 -1.22 -3.72 13.71
N GLU A 162 0.09 -3.60 13.60
CA GLU A 162 0.84 -4.21 12.50
C GLU A 162 1.01 -5.71 12.74
N MET A 163 1.06 -6.52 11.69
CA MET A 163 1.36 -7.94 11.84
C MET A 163 2.83 -8.12 12.27
N THR A 164 3.06 -8.61 13.48
CA THR A 164 4.40 -8.92 14.01
C THR A 164 4.63 -10.42 14.07
N LEU A 165 5.89 -10.87 14.10
CA LEU A 165 6.21 -12.30 14.19
C LEU A 165 5.73 -12.95 15.50
N ASN A 166 5.56 -12.15 16.55
CA ASN A 166 5.06 -12.59 17.85
C ASN A 166 3.54 -12.35 17.99
N TRP A 167 2.86 -11.96 16.91
CA TRP A 167 1.44 -11.72 16.94
C TRP A 167 0.67 -13.02 17.24
N VAL A 168 -0.27 -12.93 18.17
CA VAL A 168 -1.16 -14.02 18.55
C VAL A 168 -2.60 -13.53 18.43
N PRO A 169 -3.53 -14.32 17.86
CA PRO A 169 -4.93 -13.95 17.82
C PRO A 169 -5.51 -13.87 19.23
N ASP A 170 -6.37 -12.90 19.47
CA ASP A 170 -7.16 -12.84 20.70
C ASP A 170 -8.04 -14.11 20.81
N PRO A 171 -7.96 -14.86 21.92
CA PRO A 171 -8.57 -16.17 22.04
C PRO A 171 -10.11 -16.12 22.04
N ASP A 172 -10.70 -15.04 22.56
CA ASP A 172 -12.15 -14.92 22.63
C ASP A 172 -12.73 -14.47 21.29
N LEU A 173 -12.08 -13.53 20.62
CA LEU A 173 -12.40 -13.19 19.23
C LEU A 173 -12.26 -14.40 18.33
N LEU A 174 -11.16 -15.16 18.44
CA LEU A 174 -10.92 -16.33 17.60
C LEU A 174 -12.03 -17.38 17.74
N LYS A 175 -12.41 -17.72 18.98
CA LYS A 175 -13.52 -18.65 19.25
C LYS A 175 -14.83 -18.15 18.63
N ASN A 176 -15.15 -16.87 18.79
CA ASN A 176 -16.36 -16.27 18.25
C ASN A 176 -16.40 -16.30 16.70
N TYR A 177 -15.29 -15.96 16.04
CA TYR A 177 -15.19 -16.01 14.58
C TYR A 177 -15.21 -17.44 14.04
N ALA A 178 -14.50 -18.38 14.69
CA ALA A 178 -14.49 -19.79 14.32
C ALA A 178 -15.88 -20.42 14.43
N LEU A 179 -16.61 -20.15 15.52
CA LEU A 179 -17.99 -20.61 15.73
C LEU A 179 -18.91 -20.09 14.61
N ARG A 180 -18.82 -18.79 14.28
CA ARG A 180 -19.64 -18.18 13.22
C ARG A 180 -19.32 -18.71 11.82
N MET A 181 -18.09 -19.15 11.58
CA MET A 181 -17.66 -19.73 10.31
C MET A 181 -17.83 -21.26 10.22
N ALA A 182 -18.40 -21.87 11.27
CA ALA A 182 -18.59 -23.31 11.42
C ALA A 182 -17.26 -24.10 11.28
N MET A 183 -16.19 -23.60 11.90
CA MET A 183 -14.88 -24.24 11.90
C MET A 183 -14.47 -24.68 13.30
N PRO A 184 -13.95 -25.92 13.48
CA PRO A 184 -13.39 -26.34 14.76
C PRO A 184 -12.12 -25.53 15.08
N VAL A 185 -11.94 -25.21 16.37
CA VAL A 185 -10.79 -24.43 16.87
C VAL A 185 -9.46 -25.19 16.64
N ASP A 186 -9.51 -26.52 16.54
CA ASP A 186 -8.35 -27.38 16.29
C ASP A 186 -7.67 -27.13 14.94
N LEU A 187 -8.36 -26.49 13.98
CA LEU A 187 -7.76 -26.10 12.71
C LEU A 187 -6.78 -24.93 12.84
N PHE A 188 -6.88 -24.15 13.93
CA PHE A 188 -6.01 -23.01 14.23
C PHE A 188 -4.75 -23.47 14.93
N THR A 189 -4.03 -24.39 14.30
CA THR A 189 -2.76 -24.90 14.81
C THR A 189 -1.70 -23.80 14.80
N HIS A 190 -0.67 -23.97 15.63
CA HIS A 190 0.47 -23.05 15.67
C HIS A 190 1.13 -22.89 14.29
N ASP A 191 1.21 -23.97 13.51
CA ASP A 191 1.78 -23.95 12.16
C ASP A 191 0.91 -23.17 11.16
N ALA A 192 -0.41 -23.38 11.19
CA ALA A 192 -1.35 -22.64 10.33
C ALA A 192 -1.37 -21.13 10.65
N ILE A 193 -1.32 -20.78 11.94
CA ILE A 193 -1.19 -19.38 12.38
C ILE A 193 0.17 -18.82 11.96
N GLY A 194 1.25 -19.58 12.12
CA GLY A 194 2.60 -19.20 11.70
C GLY A 194 2.69 -18.89 10.20
N ALA A 195 2.11 -19.72 9.34
CA ALA A 195 2.05 -19.48 7.90
C ALA A 195 1.33 -18.17 7.55
N PHE A 196 0.21 -17.88 8.24
CA PHE A 196 -0.52 -16.62 8.09
C PHE A 196 0.33 -15.42 8.56
N VAL A 197 0.97 -15.53 9.73
CA VAL A 197 1.85 -14.48 10.28
C VAL A 197 3.01 -14.20 9.33
N CYS A 198 3.71 -15.21 8.83
CA CYS A 198 4.81 -15.05 7.88
C CYS A 198 4.36 -14.34 6.59
N HIS A 199 3.16 -14.66 6.08
CA HIS A 199 2.63 -14.02 4.89
C HIS A 199 2.37 -12.52 5.07
N TYR A 200 1.79 -12.12 6.22
CA TYR A 200 1.39 -10.73 6.46
C TYR A 200 2.44 -9.88 7.18
N ALA A 201 3.41 -10.48 7.88
CA ALA A 201 4.48 -9.75 8.56
C ALA A 201 5.34 -8.91 7.58
N ALA A 202 5.53 -9.40 6.35
CA ALA A 202 6.25 -8.66 5.31
C ALA A 202 5.37 -7.69 4.50
N SER A 203 4.05 -7.70 4.69
CA SER A 203 3.14 -6.94 3.83
C SER A 203 3.01 -5.46 4.20
N GLY A 204 3.51 -5.05 5.38
CA GLY A 204 3.38 -3.67 5.89
C GLY A 204 1.94 -3.21 6.08
N ARG A 205 1.02 -4.17 6.25
CA ARG A 205 -0.41 -3.90 6.44
C ARG A 205 -0.68 -3.70 7.94
N VAL A 206 -1.56 -2.77 8.25
CA VAL A 206 -1.96 -2.45 9.62
C VAL A 206 -3.48 -2.59 9.71
N GLU A 207 -3.96 -3.37 10.68
CA GLU A 207 -5.39 -3.65 10.87
C GLU A 207 -5.70 -3.76 12.36
N THR A 208 -6.98 -3.70 12.73
CA THR A 208 -7.39 -3.98 14.12
C THR A 208 -7.28 -5.48 14.42
N GLN A 209 -7.24 -5.83 15.71
CA GLN A 209 -7.15 -7.23 16.12
C GLN A 209 -8.32 -8.07 15.60
N ALA A 210 -9.53 -7.52 15.61
CA ALA A 210 -10.72 -8.17 15.06
C ALA A 210 -10.61 -8.40 13.54
N ALA A 211 -10.03 -7.46 12.79
CA ALA A 211 -9.83 -7.57 11.36
C ALA A 211 -8.77 -8.64 11.02
N TRP A 212 -7.68 -8.71 11.79
CA TRP A 212 -6.68 -9.78 11.65
C TRP A 212 -7.25 -11.17 11.93
N VAL A 213 -8.03 -11.34 13.01
CA VAL A 213 -8.69 -12.62 13.33
C VAL A 213 -9.69 -13.01 12.24
N SER A 214 -10.46 -12.05 11.69
CA SER A 214 -11.36 -12.29 10.56
C SER A 214 -10.62 -12.77 9.30
N LEU A 215 -9.46 -12.19 8.99
CA LEU A 215 -8.62 -12.62 7.88
C LEU A 215 -8.03 -14.01 8.12
N LEU A 216 -7.55 -14.29 9.33
CA LEU A 216 -7.00 -15.59 9.72
C LEU A 216 -8.05 -16.71 9.55
N THR A 217 -9.29 -16.49 10.01
CA THR A 217 -10.36 -17.48 9.85
C THR A 217 -10.68 -17.75 8.37
N LYS A 218 -10.72 -16.72 7.51
CA LYS A 218 -10.90 -16.89 6.07
C LYS A 218 -9.72 -17.61 5.41
N TRP A 219 -8.49 -17.30 5.84
CA TRP A 219 -7.27 -17.92 5.35
C TRP A 219 -7.28 -19.43 5.60
N ILE A 220 -7.51 -19.85 6.84
CA ILE A 220 -7.53 -21.27 7.23
C ILE A 220 -8.68 -22.01 6.55
N LYS A 221 -9.85 -21.38 6.39
CA LYS A 221 -10.97 -21.97 5.64
C LYS A 221 -10.60 -22.27 4.19
N ARG A 222 -9.93 -21.32 3.53
CA ARG A 222 -9.44 -21.48 2.16
C ARG A 222 -8.36 -22.56 2.08
N ASP A 223 -7.44 -22.56 3.02
CA ASP A 223 -6.33 -23.52 3.09
C ASP A 223 -6.85 -24.95 3.27
N ALA A 224 -7.82 -25.16 4.16
CA ALA A 224 -8.49 -26.46 4.33
C ALA A 224 -9.23 -26.92 3.05
N ALA A 225 -9.83 -25.99 2.31
CA ALA A 225 -10.47 -26.29 1.02
C ALA A 225 -9.43 -26.60 -0.09
N GLN A 226 -8.24 -26.00 -0.03
CA GLN A 226 -7.15 -26.26 -0.98
C GLN A 226 -6.42 -27.57 -0.67
N ALA A 227 -6.22 -27.91 0.61
CA ALA A 227 -5.65 -29.19 1.02
C ALA A 227 -6.49 -30.40 0.58
N THR A 228 -7.80 -30.21 0.43
CA THR A 228 -8.73 -31.23 -0.10
C THR A 228 -8.92 -31.15 -1.62
N GLY A 229 -8.39 -30.09 -2.26
CA GLY A 229 -8.45 -29.85 -3.69
C GLY A 229 -7.51 -30.76 -4.46
N LYS A 230 -8.08 -31.58 -5.37
CA LYS A 230 -7.38 -32.57 -6.19
C LYS A 230 -6.18 -31.98 -6.94
N VAL A 231 -5.01 -32.61 -6.79
CA VAL A 231 -3.87 -32.47 -7.70
C VAL A 231 -4.33 -32.88 -9.10
N THR A 232 -4.54 -31.91 -9.99
CA THR A 232 -4.85 -32.21 -11.39
C THR A 232 -3.57 -32.77 -12.03
N PRO A 233 -3.54 -34.04 -12.48
CA PRO A 233 -2.35 -34.58 -13.12
C PRO A 233 -2.04 -33.77 -14.38
N LEU A 234 -0.78 -33.36 -14.50
CA LEU A 234 -0.28 -32.64 -15.67
C LEU A 234 -0.54 -33.51 -16.92
N ARG A 235 -1.39 -33.05 -17.82
CA ARG A 235 -1.67 -33.77 -19.07
C ARG A 235 -0.38 -33.75 -19.90
N ARG A 236 0.32 -34.90 -20.00
CA ARG A 236 1.46 -35.05 -20.93
C ARG A 236 0.95 -34.74 -22.33
N ALA A 237 1.43 -33.67 -22.94
CA ALA A 237 1.21 -33.41 -24.35
C ALA A 237 1.99 -34.46 -25.14
N SER A 238 1.28 -35.36 -25.82
CA SER A 238 1.84 -36.22 -26.86
C SER A 238 2.08 -35.37 -28.11
N GLY A 239 3.18 -34.61 -28.13
CA GLY A 239 3.72 -34.04 -29.35
C GLY A 239 4.42 -35.11 -30.18
N PRO A 240 4.52 -34.94 -31.52
CA PRO A 240 5.33 -35.84 -32.35
C PRO A 240 6.77 -35.86 -31.82
N GLU A 241 7.37 -37.05 -31.77
CA GLU A 241 8.75 -37.21 -31.31
C GLU A 241 9.66 -36.24 -32.07
N ALA A 242 10.46 -35.47 -31.33
CA ALA A 242 11.46 -34.61 -31.93
C ALA A 242 12.42 -35.52 -32.70
N ASN A 243 12.38 -35.46 -34.04
CA ASN A 243 13.34 -36.16 -34.88
C ASN A 243 14.67 -35.39 -34.81
N PHE A 244 15.56 -35.82 -33.92
CA PHE A 244 16.87 -35.20 -33.70
C PHE A 244 17.85 -35.40 -34.88
N ASP A 245 17.47 -36.18 -35.91
CA ASP A 245 18.27 -36.44 -37.11
C ASP A 245 17.90 -35.54 -38.31
N ASP A 246 17.10 -34.48 -38.12
CA ASP A 246 16.76 -33.54 -39.20
C ASP A 246 17.94 -32.62 -39.56
N THR A 247 18.66 -32.99 -40.63
CA THR A 247 19.79 -32.23 -41.19
C THR A 247 19.39 -31.21 -42.27
N GLY A 248 18.09 -30.88 -42.42
CA GLY A 248 17.61 -29.95 -43.44
C GLY A 248 18.23 -28.54 -43.40
N TRP A 249 18.87 -28.17 -42.29
CA TRP A 249 19.62 -26.91 -42.13
C TRP A 249 21.02 -26.91 -42.77
N LEU A 250 21.55 -28.05 -43.23
CA LEU A 250 22.91 -28.14 -43.80
C LEU A 250 23.02 -27.77 -45.28
N GLU A 251 21.91 -27.71 -46.03
CA GLU A 251 21.94 -27.31 -47.44
C GLU A 251 21.73 -25.81 -47.61
N GLY A 252 22.83 -25.06 -47.47
CA GLY A 252 22.92 -23.66 -47.87
C GLY A 252 22.89 -23.51 -49.40
N LYS A 253 21.94 -22.71 -49.90
CA LYS A 253 21.88 -22.27 -51.30
C LYS A 253 23.11 -21.41 -51.65
N GLN A 254 23.57 -21.66 -52.89
CA GLN A 254 24.69 -21.06 -53.64
C GLN A 254 24.99 -19.59 -53.38
#